data_AF-A0A8T4MIU8-F1
#
_entry.id   AF-A0A8T4MIU8-F1
#
_cell.length_a   1.000
_cell.length_b   1.000
_cell.length_c   1.000
_cell.angle_alpha   90.00
_cell.angle_beta   90.00
_cell.angle_gamma   90.00
#
_symmetry.space_group_name_H-M   'P 1'
#
loop_
_entity.id
_entity.type
_entity.pdbx_description
1 polymer ?
#
loop_
_entity_poly.entity_id
_entity_poly.type
_entity_poly.pdbx_seq_one_letter_code
_entity_poly.pdbx_strand_id
1 'polypeptide(L)' 'RVMTIQNENGTYFFSTMGDNNNGQLFIEKRINQNQLVGRPLANIAPYFGWVKLILFENSKSSEERGFCTENLN' A
#
# COMPACT_ATOMS: atom_id res chain seq x y z
N ARG A 1 -4.97 0.95 6.47
CA ARG A 1 -6.30 0.29 6.62
C ARG A 1 -7.28 1.10 7.48
N VAL A 2 -8.60 0.91 7.34
CA VAL A 2 -9.62 1.50 8.24
C VAL A 2 -9.75 0.65 9.51
N MET A 3 -9.66 1.30 10.67
CA MET A 3 -9.72 0.68 11.99
C MET A 3 -11.10 0.83 12.63
N THR A 4 -11.72 2.00 12.51
CA THR A 4 -13.01 2.30 13.16
C THR A 4 -13.81 3.29 12.33
N ILE A 5 -15.13 3.16 12.38
CA ILE A 5 -16.10 4.07 11.77
C ILE A 5 -17.09 4.48 12.85
N GLN A 6 -17.25 5.79 13.07
CA GLN A 6 -18.18 6.37 14.03
C GLN A 6 -19.22 7.22 13.27
N ASN A 7 -20.48 7.16 13.70
CA ASN A 7 -21.53 8.04 13.19
C ASN A 7 -21.91 9.02 14.28
N GLU A 8 -21.77 10.31 13.99
CA GLU A 8 -22.19 11.39 14.87
C GLU A 8 -23.14 12.29 14.08
N ASN A 9 -24.42 12.30 14.47
CA ASN A 9 -25.45 13.13 13.83
C ASN A 9 -25.53 12.97 12.30
N GLY A 10 -25.38 11.75 11.79
CA GLY A 10 -25.41 11.47 10.35
C GLY A 10 -24.10 11.77 9.61
N THR A 11 -23.07 12.26 10.31
CA THR A 11 -21.72 12.43 9.76
C THR A 11 -20.84 11.27 10.17
N TYR A 12 -20.17 10.64 9.19
CA TYR A 12 -19.22 9.58 9.47
C TYR A 12 -17.81 10.13 9.77
N PHE A 13 -17.17 9.56 10.78
CA PHE A 13 -15.77 9.78 11.11
C PHE A 13 -15.02 8.44 11.03
N PHE A 14 -13.84 8.48 10.41
CA PHE A 14 -13.01 7.33 10.12
C PHE A 14 -11.70 7.42 10.89
N SER A 15 -11.25 6.28 11.39
CA SER A 15 -9.93 6.10 11.97
C SER A 15 -9.14 5.14 11.09
N THR A 16 -7.94 5.51 10.67
CA THR A 16 -7.09 4.70 9.78
C THR A 16 -5.71 4.43 10.39
N MET A 17 -5.01 3.41 9.93
CA MET A 17 -3.61 3.19 10.30
C MET A 17 -2.84 2.74 9.07
N GLY A 18 -1.74 3.44 8.75
CA GLY A 18 -0.81 3.02 7.71
C GLY A 18 -0.07 1.73 8.07
N ASP A 19 0.22 0.89 7.07
CA ASP A 19 0.87 -0.40 7.28
C ASP A 19 2.38 -0.28 7.56
N ASN A 20 2.98 0.88 7.28
CA ASN A 20 4.39 1.19 7.50
C ASN A 20 4.55 2.43 8.40
N ASN A 21 4.10 2.34 9.64
CA ASN A 21 4.33 3.35 10.67
C ASN A 21 4.39 2.71 12.07
N ASN A 22 5.17 3.29 12.98
CA ASN A 22 5.25 2.90 14.39
C ASN A 22 4.02 3.41 15.18
N GLY A 23 2.82 2.94 14.79
CA GLY A 23 1.55 3.32 15.40
C GLY A 23 0.66 4.17 14.48
N GLN A 24 -0.29 4.90 15.08
CA GLN A 24 -1.28 5.72 14.38
C GLN A 24 -1.00 7.21 14.56
N LEU A 25 -0.85 7.94 13.46
CA LEU A 25 -0.64 9.39 13.48
C LEU A 25 -1.88 10.12 13.99
N PHE A 26 -1.69 11.32 14.57
CA PHE A 26 -2.80 12.13 15.09
C PHE A 26 -3.87 12.41 14.03
N ILE A 27 -3.45 12.73 12.80
CA ILE A 27 -4.34 13.01 11.67
C ILE A 27 -5.15 11.78 11.22
N GLU A 28 -4.69 10.57 11.53
CA GLU A 28 -5.36 9.34 11.11
C GLU A 28 -6.45 8.90 12.10
N LYS A 29 -6.50 9.47 13.30
CA LYS A 29 -7.44 9.07 14.36
C LYS A 29 -8.88 9.49 14.09
N ARG A 30 -9.06 10.58 13.34
CA ARG A 30 -10.37 11.18 13.10
C ARG A 30 -10.41 11.95 11.79
N ILE A 31 -10.87 11.25 10.75
CA ILE A 31 -11.02 11.75 9.39
C ILE A 31 -12.51 11.93 9.12
N ASN A 32 -12.95 13.13 8.76
CA ASN A 32 -14.35 13.39 8.41
C ASN A 32 -14.69 12.78 7.03
N GLN A 33 -15.93 12.32 6.84
CA GLN A 33 -16.39 11.76 5.57
C GLN A 33 -16.14 12.66 4.35
N ASN A 34 -16.20 13.99 4.52
CA ASN A 34 -15.99 14.94 3.44
C ASN A 34 -14.52 15.02 2.99
N GLN A 35 -13.59 14.48 3.79
CA GLN A 35 -12.17 14.39 3.45
C GLN A 35 -11.87 13.11 2.64
N LEU A 36 -12.84 12.23 2.45
CA LEU A 36 -12.66 11.03 1.64
C LEU A 36 -12.77 11.37 0.16
N VAL A 37 -11.64 11.29 -0.55
CA VAL A 37 -11.58 11.49 -2.01
C VAL A 37 -12.12 10.26 -2.76
N GLY A 38 -12.05 9.07 -2.16
CA GLY A 38 -12.52 7.84 -2.76
C GLY A 38 -12.11 6.61 -1.96
N ARG A 39 -12.44 5.42 -2.48
CA ARG A 39 -12.02 4.14 -1.90
C ARG A 39 -10.88 3.57 -2.73
N PRO A 40 -9.76 3.13 -2.12
CA PRO A 40 -8.74 2.42 -2.86
C PRO A 40 -9.35 1.12 -3.41
N LEU A 41 -9.41 1.00 -4.74
CA LEU A 41 -9.71 -0.27 -5.39
C LEU A 41 -8.42 -1.06 -5.42
N ALA A 42 -8.41 -2.23 -4.79
CA ALA A 42 -7.32 -3.19 -4.95
C ALA A 42 -7.36 -3.68 -6.41
N ASN A 43 -6.60 -3.02 -7.28
CA ASN A 43 -6.50 -3.40 -8.68
C ASN A 43 -5.70 -4.71 -8.79
N ILE A 44 -6.07 -5.59 -9.71
CA ILE A 44 -5.31 -6.81 -10.00
C ILE A 44 -4.03 -6.52 -10.81
N ALA A 45 -3.95 -5.35 -11.46
CA ALA A 45 -2.83 -4.96 -12.31
C ALA A 45 -1.45 -5.01 -11.64
N PRO A 46 -1.27 -4.56 -10.37
CA PRO A 46 -0.02 -4.78 -9.64
C PRO A 46 0.37 -6.26 -9.53
N TYR A 47 -0.59 -7.16 -9.28
CA TYR A 47 -0.30 -8.61 -9.20
C TYR A 47 0.19 -9.17 -10.53
N PHE A 48 -0.40 -8.74 -11.66
CA PHE A 48 0.13 -9.09 -12.99
C PHE A 48 1.54 -8.56 -13.21
N GLY A 49 1.85 -7.36 -12.70
CA GLY A 49 3.21 -6.82 -12.68
C GLY A 49 4.19 -7.74 -11.94
N TRP A 50 3.83 -8.20 -10.74
CA TRP A 50 4.66 -9.15 -9.98
C TRP A 50 4.85 -10.49 -10.68
N VAL A 51 3.79 -11.05 -11.28
CA VAL A 51 3.89 -12.29 -12.07
C VAL A 51 4.83 -12.09 -13.26
N LYS A 52 4.72 -10.96 -13.98
CA LYS A 52 5.64 -10.61 -15.06
C LYS A 52 7.09 -10.57 -14.57
N LEU A 53 7.35 -9.96 -13.41
CA LEU A 53 8.70 -9.87 -12.84
C LEU A 53 9.25 -11.26 -12.47
N ILE A 54 8.43 -12.16 -11.90
CA ILE A 54 8.84 -13.54 -11.62
C ILE A 54 9.23 -14.27 -12.90
N LEU A 55 8.42 -14.16 -13.96
CA LEU A 55 8.70 -14.82 -15.25
C LEU A 55 9.93 -14.22 -15.93
N PHE A 56 10.03 -12.89 -15.92
CA PHE A 56 11.17 -12.17 -16.48
C PHE A 56 12.47 -12.58 -15.80
N GLU A 57 12.50 -12.63 -14.48
CA GLU A 57 13.70 -13.02 -13.74
C GLU A 57 14.09 -14.49 -13.99
N ASN A 58 13.11 -15.39 -14.06
CA ASN A 58 13.36 -16.78 -14.43
C ASN A 58 13.88 -16.94 -15.88
N SER A 59 13.57 -16.02 -16.78
CA SER A 59 14.05 -16.07 -18.18
C SER A 59 15.51 -15.66 -18.36
N LYS A 60 16.13 -15.02 -17.36
CA LYS A 60 17.56 -14.64 -17.41
C LYS A 60 18.48 -15.84 -17.19
N SER A 61 19.73 -15.73 -17.64
CA SER A 61 20.77 -16.72 -17.32
C SER A 61 21.11 -16.68 -15.82
N SER A 62 21.70 -17.75 -15.28
CA SER A 62 22.01 -17.83 -13.85
C SER A 62 22.92 -16.70 -13.36
N GLU A 63 23.77 -16.16 -14.24
CA GLU A 63 24.73 -15.10 -13.97
C GLU A 63 24.11 -13.70 -13.97
N GLU A 64 22.95 -13.54 -14.64
CA GLU A 64 22.23 -12.27 -14.78
C GLU A 64 21.07 -12.13 -13.76
N ARG A 65 20.81 -13.19 -12.99
CA ARG A 65 19.77 -13.23 -11.97
C ARG A 65 20.24 -12.58 -10.67
N GLY A 66 19.30 -11.97 -9.96
CA GLY A 66 19.51 -11.33 -8.66
C GLY A 66 19.51 -9.79 -8.73
N PHE A 67 19.80 -9.17 -7.59
CA PHE A 67 19.90 -7.71 -7.51
C PHE A 67 21.27 -7.24 -7.99
N CYS A 68 21.31 -6.07 -8.62
CA CYS A 68 22.57 -5.43 -8.98
C CYS A 68 23.40 -5.21 -7.72
N THR A 69 24.64 -5.68 -7.71
CA THR A 69 25.62 -5.24 -6.72
C THR A 69 26.07 -3.85 -7.13
N GLU A 70 25.79 -2.86 -6.29
CA GLU A 70 26.40 -1.53 -6.42
C GLU A 70 27.92 -1.70 -6.43
N ASN A 71 28.62 -0.92 -7.26
CA ASN A 71 30.08 -0.96 -7.30
C ASN A 71 30.63 -0.65 -5.91
N LEU A 72 31.15 -1.66 -5.22
CA LEU A 72 32.00 -1.50 -4.05
C LEU A 72 33.36 -0.97 -4.55
N ASN A 73 33.46 0.35 -4.65
CA ASN A 73 34.75 1.05 -4.67
C ASN A 73 35.09 1.52 -3.26
#